data_AF-A0A0P6X818-F1
#
_entry.id   AF-A0A0P6X818-F1
#
_cell.length_a   1.000
_cell.length_b   1.000
_cell.length_c   1.000
_cell.angle_alpha   90.00
_cell.angle_beta   90.00
_cell.angle_gamma   90.00
#
_symmetry.space_group_name_H-M   'P 1'
#
loop_
_entity.id
_entity.type
_entity.pdbx_description
1 polymer ?
#
loop_
_entity_poly.entity_id
_entity_poly.type
_entity_poly.pdbx_seq_one_letter_code
_entity_poly.pdbx_strand_id
1 'polypeptide(L)'
;MDWIIFGLVVIWLAMVSWFDIRKSEIPHSAWVIIPIILASAYRIWQGGWPLVLLTAFVVVVSERERISILFQMNELGRIITWLPLLFLGAFFAVQLSPIAALAIIGFWAAWELKWWGGADATAAITLILIYPELIFIVAFLCVHVFVTIGLAIRSLMKEKSIQLHKIPGLPLLLLAVVSLQLIGK
;
A
#
# COMPACT_ATOMS: atom_id res chain seq x y z
N MET A 1 -10.36 17.04 5.91
CA MET A 1 -9.06 16.38 6.17
C MET A 1 -8.25 17.22 7.12
N ASP A 2 -7.55 16.62 8.09
CA ASP A 2 -6.61 17.37 8.92
C ASP A 2 -5.45 17.85 8.05
N TRP A 3 -5.32 19.17 7.89
CA TRP A 3 -4.30 19.79 7.05
C TRP A 3 -2.88 19.44 7.48
N ILE A 4 -2.68 19.14 8.76
CA ILE A 4 -1.37 18.73 9.30
C ILE A 4 -1.02 17.34 8.76
N ILE A 5 -1.94 16.38 8.89
CA ILE A 5 -1.74 15.01 8.41
C ILE A 5 -1.55 14.98 6.89
N PHE A 6 -2.34 15.77 6.16
CA PHE A 6 -2.17 15.92 4.71
C PHE A 6 -0.77 16.43 4.35
N GLY A 7 -0.31 17.51 4.99
CA GLY A 7 1.02 18.07 4.76
C GLY A 7 2.13 17.05 5.03
N LEU A 8 2.04 16.31 6.13
CA LEU A 8 3.00 15.25 6.47
C LEU A 8 3.01 14.13 5.42
N VAL A 9 1.84 13.66 4.99
CA VAL A 9 1.73 12.61 3.96
C VAL A 9 2.31 13.08 2.63
N VAL A 10 2.01 14.31 2.20
CA VAL A 10 2.54 14.87 0.94
C VAL A 10 4.05 15.00 0.99
N ILE A 11 4.61 15.54 2.09
CA ILE A 11 6.06 15.66 2.25
C ILE A 11 6.71 14.28 2.20
N TRP A 12 6.19 13.32 2.96
CA TRP A 12 6.69 11.96 2.99
C TRP A 12 6.64 11.31 1.60
N LEU A 13 5.47 11.29 0.95
CA LEU A 13 5.33 10.69 -0.38
C LEU A 13 6.17 11.40 -1.43
N ALA A 14 6.29 12.72 -1.39
CA ALA A 14 7.15 13.47 -2.32
C ALA A 14 8.62 13.07 -2.16
N MET A 15 9.09 12.91 -0.92
CA MET A 15 10.45 12.44 -0.65
C MET A 15 10.68 11.03 -1.18
N VAL A 16 9.83 10.06 -0.83
CA VAL A 16 10.02 8.67 -1.27
C VAL A 16 9.84 8.55 -2.79
N SER A 17 8.88 9.27 -3.38
CA SER A 17 8.68 9.35 -4.84
C SER A 17 9.91 9.89 -5.57
N TRP A 18 10.57 10.91 -5.02
CA TRP A 18 11.79 11.46 -5.61
C TRP A 18 12.92 10.42 -5.67
N PHE A 19 13.08 9.63 -4.60
CA PHE A 19 14.06 8.55 -4.59
C PHE A 19 13.70 7.42 -5.55
N ASP A 20 12.43 7.02 -5.58
CA ASP A 20 11.91 5.98 -6.48
C ASP A 20 12.15 6.34 -7.96
N ILE A 21 11.83 7.58 -8.36
CA ILE A 21 12.05 8.05 -9.74
C ILE A 21 13.54 8.09 -10.10
N ARG A 22 14.41 8.53 -9.17
CA ARG A 22 15.82 8.80 -9.49
C ARG A 22 16.70 7.55 -9.41
N LYS A 23 16.37 6.62 -8.52
CA LYS A 23 17.23 5.47 -8.19
C LYS A 23 16.55 4.12 -8.37
N SER A 24 15.24 4.08 -8.65
CA SER A 24 14.43 2.85 -8.62
C SER A 24 14.60 2.04 -7.33
N GLU A 25 14.97 2.74 -6.25
CA GLU A 25 15.31 2.17 -4.96
C GLU A 25 14.80 3.12 -3.88
N ILE A 26 14.40 2.54 -2.76
CA ILE A 26 14.05 3.30 -1.57
C ILE A 26 15.27 3.35 -0.67
N PRO A 27 15.68 4.56 -0.23
CA PRO A 27 16.99 4.76 0.39
C PRO A 27 17.17 3.95 1.67
N HIS A 28 16.10 3.66 2.40
CA HIS A 28 16.13 2.82 3.59
C HIS A 28 14.72 2.30 3.93
N SER A 29 14.62 1.08 4.47
CA SER A 29 13.33 0.48 4.89
C SER A 29 12.61 1.33 5.95
N ALA A 30 13.33 2.12 6.75
CA ALA A 30 12.76 3.05 7.72
C ALA A 30 11.78 4.07 7.11
N TRP A 31 11.97 4.45 5.84
CA TRP A 31 11.08 5.37 5.12
C TRP A 31 9.68 4.81 4.87
N VAL A 32 9.49 3.52 5.13
CA VAL A 32 8.24 2.79 4.99
C VAL A 32 7.74 2.29 6.34
N ILE A 33 8.65 1.79 7.19
CA ILE A 33 8.34 1.25 8.52
C ILE A 33 7.87 2.35 9.50
N ILE A 34 8.52 3.52 9.51
CA ILE A 34 8.12 4.60 10.44
C ILE A 34 6.71 5.10 10.11
N PRO A 35 6.38 5.43 8.84
CA PRO A 35 5.02 5.83 8.46
C PRO A 35 3.95 4.81 8.82
N ILE A 36 4.18 3.51 8.58
CA ILE A 36 3.15 2.50 8.89
C ILE A 36 2.92 2.36 10.40
N ILE A 37 3.96 2.50 11.23
CA ILE A 37 3.82 2.51 12.70
C ILE A 37 3.02 3.74 13.15
N LEU A 38 3.36 4.93 12.65
CA LEU A 38 2.65 6.16 12.98
C LEU A 38 1.19 6.12 12.51
N ALA A 39 0.94 5.64 11.29
CA ALA A 39 -0.41 5.45 10.76
C ALA A 39 -1.21 4.41 11.56
N SER A 40 -0.56 3.35 12.02
CA SER A 40 -1.19 2.34 12.89
C SER A 40 -1.59 2.94 14.24
N ALA A 41 -0.70 3.68 14.89
CA ALA A 41 -1.00 4.37 16.15
C ALA A 41 -2.15 5.38 15.98
N TYR A 42 -2.08 6.17 14.92
CA TYR A 42 -3.16 7.11 14.55
C TYR A 42 -4.49 6.38 14.31
N ARG A 43 -4.47 5.26 13.59
CA ARG A 43 -5.68 4.51 13.28
C ARG A 43 -6.28 3.81 14.51
N ILE A 44 -5.44 3.30 15.42
CA ILE A 44 -5.90 2.79 16.73
C ILE A 44 -6.57 3.91 17.53
N TRP A 45 -5.97 5.10 17.58
CA TRP A 45 -6.55 6.27 18.26
C TRP A 45 -7.94 6.64 17.74
N GLN A 46 -8.18 6.45 16.44
CA GLN A 46 -9.49 6.62 15.80
C GLN A 46 -10.47 5.44 16.02
N GLY A 47 -10.12 4.45 16.84
CA GLY A 47 -10.92 3.23 17.04
C GLY A 47 -10.81 2.20 15.92
N GLY A 48 -9.95 2.44 14.91
CA GLY A 48 -9.78 1.59 13.73
C GLY A 48 -8.85 0.40 13.90
N TRP A 49 -8.71 -0.12 15.13
CA TRP A 49 -7.80 -1.22 15.46
C TRP A 49 -7.99 -2.50 14.62
N PRO A 50 -9.18 -2.88 14.11
CA PRO A 50 -9.33 -4.06 13.27
C PRO A 50 -8.51 -3.99 11.96
N LEU A 51 -8.41 -2.80 11.36
CA LEU A 51 -7.60 -2.61 10.16
C LEU A 51 -6.11 -2.72 10.48
N VAL A 52 -5.69 -2.21 11.64
CA VAL A 52 -4.30 -2.32 12.11
C VAL A 52 -3.94 -3.77 12.41
N LEU A 53 -4.86 -4.53 13.01
CA LEU A 53 -4.67 -5.96 13.25
C LEU A 53 -4.48 -6.73 11.92
N LEU A 54 -5.34 -6.47 10.93
CA LEU A 54 -5.19 -7.07 9.60
C LEU A 54 -3.85 -6.69 8.96
N THR A 55 -3.44 -5.43 9.03
CA THR A 55 -2.13 -4.98 8.54
C THR A 55 -0.98 -5.70 9.24
N ALA A 56 -1.05 -5.85 10.57
CA ALA A 56 -0.04 -6.56 11.33
C ALA A 56 0.06 -8.04 10.92
N PHE A 57 -1.08 -8.71 10.71
CA PHE A 57 -1.08 -10.09 10.21
C PHE A 57 -0.48 -10.18 8.82
N VAL A 58 -0.87 -9.31 7.90
CA VAL A 58 -0.28 -9.21 6.56
C VAL A 58 1.25 -9.10 6.62
N VAL A 59 1.78 -8.21 7.47
CA VAL A 59 3.23 -8.02 7.65
C VAL A 59 3.89 -9.30 8.17
N VAL A 60 3.31 -9.94 9.19
CA VAL A 60 3.84 -11.19 9.75
C VAL A 60 3.84 -12.31 8.70
N VAL A 61 2.78 -12.42 7.91
CA VAL A 61 2.66 -13.46 6.86
C VAL A 61 3.61 -13.21 5.70
N SER A 62 3.93 -11.97 5.36
CA SER A 62 4.97 -11.68 4.38
C SER A 62 6.37 -12.08 4.86
N GLU A 63 6.61 -12.10 6.17
CA GLU A 63 7.87 -12.58 6.77
C GLU A 63 7.90 -14.10 7.01
N ARG A 64 6.88 -14.85 6.56
CA ARG A 64 6.73 -16.30 6.83
C ARG A 64 7.96 -17.15 6.53
N GLU A 65 8.69 -16.85 5.45
CA GLU A 65 9.90 -17.60 5.08
C GLU A 65 11.02 -17.37 6.09
N ARG A 66 11.21 -16.11 6.50
CA ARG A 66 12.18 -15.76 7.54
C ARG A 66 11.80 -16.36 8.89
N ILE A 67 10.51 -16.37 9.23
CA ILE A 67 9.99 -17.01 10.43
C ILE A 67 10.24 -18.53 10.38
N SER A 68 9.95 -19.18 9.25
CA SER A 68 10.21 -20.60 9.02
C SER A 68 11.67 -20.98 9.29
N ILE A 69 12.61 -20.20 8.75
CA ILE A 69 14.04 -20.38 8.95
C ILE A 69 14.43 -20.17 10.42
N LEU A 70 13.92 -19.10 11.06
CA LEU A 70 14.23 -18.77 12.45
C LEU A 70 13.80 -19.87 13.42
N PHE A 71 12.62 -20.44 13.22
CA PHE A 71 12.06 -21.48 14.08
C PHE A 71 12.38 -22.91 13.61
N GLN A 72 13.07 -23.07 12.47
CA GLN A 72 13.36 -24.36 11.83
C GLN A 72 12.11 -25.21 11.58
N MET A 73 10.99 -24.55 11.23
CA MET A 73 9.69 -25.18 11.03
C MET A 73 9.17 -24.89 9.63
N ASN A 74 9.41 -25.83 8.70
CA ASN A 74 9.03 -25.68 7.29
C ASN A 74 7.54 -25.35 7.08
N GLU A 75 6.65 -25.83 7.95
CA GLU A 75 5.22 -25.54 7.86
C GLU A 75 4.89 -24.04 8.02
N LEU A 76 5.73 -23.28 8.76
CA LEU A 76 5.56 -21.84 8.89
C LEU A 76 5.88 -21.09 7.60
N GLY A 77 6.63 -21.68 6.66
CA GLY A 77 6.86 -21.06 5.35
C GLY A 77 5.62 -21.14 4.43
N ARG A 78 4.70 -22.06 4.72
CA ARG A 78 3.55 -22.33 3.85
C ARG A 78 2.45 -21.30 4.11
N ILE A 79 1.98 -20.64 3.05
CA ILE A 79 0.90 -19.64 3.14
C ILE A 79 -0.38 -20.19 3.77
N ILE A 80 -0.67 -21.48 3.56
CA ILE A 80 -1.86 -22.17 4.08
C ILE A 80 -1.91 -22.11 5.62
N THR A 81 -0.77 -22.22 6.29
CA THR A 81 -0.64 -22.14 7.75
C THR A 81 -1.14 -20.81 8.31
N TRP A 82 -1.03 -19.75 7.51
CA TRP A 82 -1.39 -18.39 7.89
C TRP A 82 -2.79 -17.96 7.45
N LEU A 83 -3.46 -18.74 6.59
CA LEU A 83 -4.82 -18.42 6.14
C LEU A 83 -5.79 -18.20 7.30
N PRO A 84 -5.85 -19.03 8.36
CA PRO A 84 -6.76 -18.78 9.48
C PRO A 84 -6.53 -17.41 10.14
N LEU A 85 -5.27 -16.98 10.27
CA LEU A 85 -4.92 -15.68 10.85
C LEU A 85 -5.37 -14.54 9.94
N LEU A 86 -5.10 -14.65 8.63
CA LEU A 86 -5.56 -13.65 7.65
C LEU A 86 -7.08 -13.56 7.58
N PHE A 87 -7.79 -14.70 7.61
CA PHE A 87 -9.25 -14.75 7.64
C PHE A 87 -9.80 -14.08 8.90
N LEU A 88 -9.18 -14.33 10.07
CA LEU A 88 -9.58 -13.70 11.32
C LEU A 88 -9.40 -12.18 11.27
N GLY A 89 -8.24 -11.71 10.82
CA GLY A 89 -7.99 -10.28 10.64
C GLY A 89 -8.97 -9.63 9.66
N ALA A 90 -9.21 -10.30 8.52
CA ALA A 90 -10.15 -9.83 7.51
C ALA A 90 -11.58 -9.78 8.05
N PHE A 91 -12.01 -10.78 8.82
CA PHE A 91 -13.34 -10.85 9.42
C PHE A 91 -13.61 -9.64 10.33
N PHE A 92 -12.65 -9.25 11.18
CA PHE A 92 -12.80 -8.05 12.00
C PHE A 92 -12.71 -6.76 11.17
N ALA A 93 -11.75 -6.69 10.24
CA ALA A 93 -11.53 -5.50 9.41
C ALA A 93 -12.72 -5.16 8.52
N VAL A 94 -13.37 -6.16 7.92
CA VAL A 94 -14.52 -5.98 7.03
C VAL A 94 -15.74 -5.42 7.78
N GLN A 95 -15.92 -5.77 9.07
CA GLN A 95 -16.99 -5.20 9.89
C GLN A 95 -16.82 -3.70 10.10
N LEU A 96 -15.58 -3.21 10.13
CA LEU A 96 -15.29 -1.78 10.26
C LEU A 96 -15.36 -1.05 8.91
N SER A 97 -14.67 -1.57 7.89
CA SER A 97 -14.68 -1.00 6.54
C SER A 97 -14.35 -2.11 5.53
N PRO A 98 -15.36 -2.65 4.83
CA PRO A 98 -15.16 -3.72 3.84
C PRO A 98 -14.16 -3.32 2.76
N ILE A 99 -14.26 -2.08 2.28
CA ILE A 99 -13.46 -1.58 1.17
C ILE A 99 -12.00 -1.40 1.60
N ALA A 100 -11.75 -0.82 2.78
CA ALA A 100 -10.39 -0.69 3.30
C ALA A 100 -9.74 -2.06 3.58
N ALA A 101 -10.50 -3.01 4.14
CA ALA A 101 -10.03 -4.37 4.39
C ALA A 101 -9.64 -5.08 3.08
N LEU A 102 -10.50 -5.02 2.06
CA LEU A 102 -10.22 -5.57 0.74
C LEU A 102 -9.03 -4.88 0.07
N ALA A 103 -8.88 -3.56 0.25
CA ALA A 103 -7.75 -2.83 -0.30
C ALA A 103 -6.42 -3.24 0.35
N ILE A 104 -6.38 -3.43 1.68
CA ILE A 104 -5.19 -3.94 2.38
C ILE A 104 -4.79 -5.32 1.83
N ILE A 105 -5.76 -6.24 1.74
CA ILE A 105 -5.52 -7.59 1.18
C ILE A 105 -5.09 -7.51 -0.28
N GLY A 106 -5.72 -6.64 -1.08
CA GLY A 106 -5.43 -6.47 -2.49
C GLY A 106 -4.01 -5.95 -2.76
N PHE A 107 -3.58 -4.92 -2.04
CA PHE A 107 -2.21 -4.39 -2.16
C PHE A 107 -1.17 -5.40 -1.64
N TRP A 108 -1.48 -6.10 -0.56
CA TRP A 108 -0.62 -7.19 -0.08
C TRP A 108 -0.50 -8.32 -1.10
N ALA A 109 -1.61 -8.79 -1.67
CA ALA A 109 -1.61 -9.83 -2.69
C ALA A 109 -0.86 -9.39 -3.96
N ALA A 110 -1.02 -8.14 -4.38
CA ALA A 110 -0.27 -7.57 -5.51
C ALA A 110 1.25 -7.58 -5.24
N TRP A 111 1.68 -7.33 -4.00
CA TRP A 111 3.07 -7.45 -3.61
C TRP A 111 3.55 -8.92 -3.59
N GLU A 112 2.81 -9.84 -2.97
CA GLU A 112 3.16 -11.27 -2.94
C GLU A 112 3.26 -11.89 -4.35
N LEU A 113 2.43 -11.43 -5.28
CA LEU A 113 2.44 -11.84 -6.69
C LEU A 113 3.50 -11.10 -7.53
N LYS A 114 4.32 -10.23 -6.91
CA LYS A 114 5.35 -9.41 -7.56
C LYS A 114 4.83 -8.47 -8.64
N TRP A 115 3.54 -8.12 -8.57
CA TRP A 115 2.96 -7.09 -9.45
C TRP A 115 3.37 -5.69 -9.01
N TRP A 116 3.64 -5.52 -7.72
CA TRP A 116 4.00 -4.26 -7.07
C TRP A 116 5.27 -4.41 -6.25
N GLY A 117 6.05 -3.33 -6.15
CA GLY A 117 7.16 -3.25 -5.20
C GLY A 117 6.64 -3.30 -3.76
N GLY A 118 7.39 -3.93 -2.86
CA GLY A 118 6.96 -4.06 -1.46
C GLY A 118 6.71 -2.72 -0.78
N ALA A 119 7.45 -1.69 -1.15
CA ALA A 119 7.22 -0.37 -0.63
C ALA A 119 6.05 0.38 -1.26
N ASP A 120 5.73 0.15 -2.53
CA ASP A 120 4.51 0.70 -3.13
C ASP A 120 3.29 0.14 -2.38
N ALA A 121 3.28 -1.18 -2.14
CA ALA A 121 2.21 -1.85 -1.41
C ALA A 121 2.14 -1.37 0.05
N THR A 122 3.28 -1.26 0.72
CA THR A 122 3.31 -0.80 2.10
C THR A 122 2.91 0.68 2.24
N ALA A 123 3.28 1.52 1.27
CA ALA A 123 2.83 2.91 1.22
C ALA A 123 1.32 2.99 0.97
N ALA A 124 0.78 2.19 0.06
CA ALA A 124 -0.66 2.10 -0.18
C ALA A 124 -1.44 1.65 1.07
N ILE A 125 -0.97 0.60 1.76
CA ILE A 125 -1.53 0.12 3.03
C ILE A 125 -1.47 1.21 4.10
N THR A 126 -0.34 1.91 4.21
CA THR A 126 -0.17 3.05 5.14
C THR A 126 -1.21 4.13 4.86
N LEU A 127 -1.43 4.47 3.58
CA LEU A 127 -2.44 5.46 3.20
C LEU A 127 -3.86 4.98 3.47
N ILE A 128 -4.17 3.69 3.33
CA ILE A 128 -5.48 3.13 3.73
C ILE A 128 -5.70 3.26 5.25
N LEU A 129 -4.65 3.07 6.06
CA LEU A 129 -4.77 3.26 7.51
C LEU A 129 -5.05 4.73 7.87
N ILE A 130 -4.53 5.68 7.11
CA ILE A 130 -4.77 7.12 7.34
C ILE A 130 -6.14 7.54 6.75
N TYR A 131 -6.46 7.06 5.55
CA TYR A 131 -7.63 7.39 4.75
C TYR A 131 -8.40 6.12 4.35
N PRO A 132 -9.16 5.51 5.27
CA PRO A 132 -9.89 4.25 5.03
C PRO A 132 -11.14 4.43 4.14
N GLU A 133 -11.39 5.64 3.65
CA GLU A 133 -12.59 6.01 2.94
C GLU A 133 -12.54 5.57 1.48
N LEU A 134 -13.70 5.19 0.93
CA LEU A 134 -13.84 4.77 -0.47
C LEU A 134 -13.30 5.81 -1.44
N ILE A 135 -13.47 7.10 -1.12
CA ILE A 135 -13.10 8.19 -2.02
C ILE A 135 -11.59 8.23 -2.29
N PHE A 136 -10.76 7.89 -1.30
CA PHE A 136 -9.32 7.78 -1.50
C PHE A 136 -8.97 6.61 -2.42
N ILE A 137 -9.60 5.46 -2.20
CA ILE A 137 -9.35 4.25 -2.99
C ILE A 137 -9.78 4.45 -4.45
N VAL A 138 -10.93 5.10 -4.67
CA VAL A 138 -11.40 5.47 -6.02
C VAL A 138 -10.46 6.48 -6.66
N ALA A 139 -10.05 7.53 -5.94
CA ALA A 139 -9.09 8.51 -6.45
C ALA A 139 -7.77 7.84 -6.88
N PHE A 140 -7.27 6.92 -6.05
CA PHE A 140 -6.09 6.13 -6.37
C PHE A 140 -6.28 5.27 -7.63
N LEU A 141 -7.37 4.50 -7.72
CA LEU A 141 -7.67 3.65 -8.88
C LEU A 141 -7.82 4.48 -10.16
N CYS A 142 -8.53 5.60 -10.11
CA CYS A 142 -8.68 6.50 -11.24
C CYS A 142 -7.33 7.02 -11.72
N VAL A 143 -6.50 7.55 -10.81
CA VAL A 143 -5.16 8.04 -11.12
C VAL A 143 -4.30 6.94 -11.73
N HIS A 144 -4.32 5.75 -11.14
CA HIS A 144 -3.58 4.60 -11.64
C HIS A 144 -4.02 4.22 -13.07
N VAL A 145 -5.31 4.11 -13.34
CA VAL A 145 -5.85 3.81 -14.67
C VAL A 145 -5.51 4.89 -15.69
N PHE A 146 -5.68 6.18 -15.36
CA PHE A 146 -5.38 7.26 -16.31
C PHE A 146 -3.90 7.30 -16.70
N VAL A 147 -3.00 7.16 -15.73
CA VAL A 147 -1.56 7.18 -15.98
C VAL A 147 -1.11 5.92 -16.71
N THR A 148 -1.60 4.74 -16.34
CA THR A 148 -1.29 3.48 -17.05
C THR A 148 -1.72 3.53 -18.50
N ILE A 149 -2.92 4.02 -18.80
CA ILE A 149 -3.41 4.23 -20.17
C ILE A 149 -2.52 5.25 -20.90
N GLY A 150 -2.24 6.40 -20.28
CA GLY A 150 -1.43 7.45 -20.89
C GLY A 150 -0.01 6.99 -21.24
N LEU A 151 0.62 6.21 -20.35
CA LEU A 151 1.93 5.61 -20.59
C LEU A 151 1.87 4.50 -21.65
N ALA A 152 0.82 3.67 -21.67
CA ALA A 152 0.63 2.68 -22.71
C ALA A 152 0.48 3.33 -24.10
N ILE A 153 -0.32 4.39 -24.23
CA ILE A 153 -0.46 5.16 -25.48
C ILE A 153 0.90 5.74 -25.91
N ARG A 154 1.63 6.38 -24.98
CA ARG A 154 2.95 6.95 -25.28
C ARG A 154 3.96 5.87 -25.72
N SER A 155 3.96 4.71 -25.06
CA SER A 155 4.84 3.58 -25.39
C SER A 155 4.48 2.99 -26.76
N LEU A 156 3.18 2.85 -27.09
CA LEU A 156 2.73 2.46 -28.42
C LEU A 156 3.17 3.45 -29.51
N MET A 157 3.08 4.76 -29.25
CA MET A 157 3.46 5.80 -30.21
C MET A 157 4.98 5.90 -30.43
N LYS A 158 5.79 5.74 -29.38
CA LYS A 158 7.26 5.94 -29.46
C LYS A 158 8.05 4.66 -29.64
N GLU A 159 7.64 3.59 -28.98
CA GLU A 159 8.44 2.35 -28.83
C GLU A 159 7.81 1.16 -29.56
N LYS A 160 6.60 1.31 -30.12
CA LYS A 160 5.80 0.24 -30.79
C LYS A 160 5.68 -1.06 -29.97
N SER A 161 5.87 -0.98 -28.66
CA SER A 161 5.76 -2.08 -27.71
C SER A 161 5.02 -1.56 -26.48
N ILE A 162 4.38 -2.47 -25.73
CA ILE A 162 3.65 -2.10 -24.50
C ILE A 162 4.58 -2.38 -23.32
N GLN A 163 5.33 -1.37 -22.87
CA GLN A 163 6.13 -1.48 -21.63
C GLN A 163 5.32 -1.01 -20.41
N LEU A 164 4.37 -1.84 -19.96
CA LEU A 164 3.58 -1.57 -18.74
C LEU A 164 4.37 -1.70 -17.43
N HIS A 165 5.58 -2.27 -17.46
CA HIS A 165 6.32 -2.72 -16.28
C HIS A 165 7.13 -1.63 -15.55
N LYS A 166 7.04 -0.35 -15.97
CA LYS A 166 7.89 0.74 -15.46
C LYS A 166 7.10 1.91 -14.86
N ILE A 167 5.92 1.64 -14.30
CA ILE A 167 5.09 2.70 -13.73
C ILE A 167 5.39 2.78 -12.23
N PRO A 168 6.06 3.85 -11.75
CA PRO A 168 6.41 3.98 -10.34
C PRO A 168 5.14 4.18 -9.51
N GLY A 169 4.92 3.32 -8.51
CA GLY A 169 3.69 3.31 -7.70
C GLY A 169 3.63 4.47 -6.70
N LEU A 170 4.77 4.88 -6.12
CA LEU A 170 4.83 5.97 -5.15
C LEU A 170 4.42 7.35 -5.71
N PRO A 171 4.92 7.80 -6.89
CA PRO A 171 4.43 9.03 -7.52
C PRO A 171 2.94 9.01 -7.84
N LEU A 172 2.40 7.84 -8.20
CA LEU A 172 0.96 7.65 -8.41
C LEU A 172 0.17 7.82 -7.12
N LEU A 173 0.65 7.24 -6.02
CA LEU A 173 0.05 7.42 -4.70
C LEU A 173 0.07 8.89 -4.27
N LEU A 174 1.17 9.60 -4.52
CA LEU A 174 1.25 11.05 -4.28
C LEU A 174 0.19 11.81 -5.09
N LEU A 175 0.07 11.53 -6.39
CA LEU A 175 -0.89 12.18 -7.26
C LEU A 175 -2.34 11.89 -6.83
N ALA A 176 -2.62 10.67 -6.36
CA ALA A 176 -3.90 10.30 -5.80
C ALA A 176 -4.25 11.10 -4.53
N VAL A 177 -3.30 11.23 -3.59
CA VAL A 177 -3.49 12.03 -2.36
C VAL A 177 -3.74 13.50 -2.68
N VAL A 178 -2.97 14.09 -3.61
CA VAL A 178 -3.15 15.49 -4.01
C VAL A 178 -4.50 15.69 -4.72
N SER A 179 -4.86 14.79 -5.64
CA SER A 179 -6.14 14.83 -6.34
C SER A 179 -7.32 14.73 -5.38
N LEU A 180 -7.23 13.86 -4.37
CA LEU A 180 -8.27 13.73 -3.36
C LEU A 180 -8.51 15.05 -2.63
N GLN A 181 -7.44 15.75 -2.22
CA GLN A 181 -7.57 17.04 -1.53
C GLN A 181 -8.17 18.13 -2.42
N LEU A 182 -7.99 18.05 -3.74
CA LEU A 182 -8.59 18.99 -4.69
C LEU A 182 -10.08 18.71 -4.94
N ILE A 183 -10.49 17.43 -4.94
CA ILE A 183 -11.88 16.99 -5.19
C ILE A 183 -12.73 17.08 -3.91
N GLY A 184 -12.12 16.90 -2.73
CA GLY A 184 -12.81 16.97 -1.43
C GLY A 184 -13.05 18.40 -0.90
N LYS A 185 -12.86 19.43 -1.74
CA LYS A 185 -13.34 20.80 -1.50
C LYS A 185 -14.68 20.99 -2.16
#